data_AF-A0A7V6R4V4-F1
#
_entry.id   AF-A0A7V6R4V4-F1
#
_cell.length_a   1.000
_cell.length_b   1.000
_cell.length_c   1.000
_cell.angle_alpha   90.00
_cell.angle_beta   90.00
_cell.angle_gamma   90.00
#
_symmetry.space_group_name_H-M   'P 1'
#
loop_
_entity.id
_entity.type
_entity.pdbx_description
1 polymer ?
#
loop_
_entity_poly.entity_id
_entity_poly.type
_entity_poly.pdbx_seq_one_letter_code
_entity_poly.pdbx_strand_id
1 'polypeptide(L)'
;MIILSVYYAIHDTRAEGANSVVKINYKIVLLQIACFILPILVLLIPNIILKDGSINYTLQGIISTVTSFGGGEAYLTVADGLFVSSNIVSPEEFYSYIVPVANALPGPILVKILSGIGYFIGSNEGGLLAGYLLSALGFVIGVGATCIVFVIVHMVYKAFSEIEVFVTLKKWILPAICGLLISTILSMFHEMFKITAEKGISGFISAIIAAMVIIGAEQLHKRLHIHDVILIILSGAVSLFMLNVI
;
A
#
# COMPACT_ATOMS: atom_id res chain seq x y z
N MET A 1 -27.01 1.80 17.20
CA MET A 1 -25.75 2.53 17.44
C MET A 1 -25.43 3.53 16.32
N ILE A 2 -25.49 3.13 15.04
CA ILE A 2 -25.24 4.04 13.89
C ILE A 2 -26.19 5.26 13.87
N ILE A 3 -27.47 5.05 14.19
CA ILE A 3 -28.46 6.14 14.21
C ILE A 3 -28.16 7.15 15.33
N LEU A 4 -27.73 6.68 16.51
CA LEU A 4 -27.34 7.57 17.61
C LEU A 4 -26.03 8.31 17.31
N SER A 5 -25.05 7.67 16.66
CA SER A 5 -23.80 8.33 16.29
C SER A 5 -24.00 9.39 15.21
N VAL A 6 -24.90 9.14 14.25
CA VAL A 6 -25.28 10.14 13.24
C VAL A 6 -26.06 11.28 13.88
N TYR A 7 -27.00 10.99 14.79
CA TYR A 7 -27.75 12.01 15.52
C TYR A 7 -26.84 12.90 16.39
N TYR A 8 -25.91 12.30 17.15
CA TYR A 8 -24.94 13.05 17.94
C TYR A 8 -24.05 13.92 17.05
N ALA A 9 -23.52 13.39 15.94
CA ALA A 9 -22.69 14.16 15.02
C ALA A 9 -23.42 15.35 14.39
N ILE A 10 -24.72 15.21 14.06
CA ILE A 10 -25.56 16.29 13.53
C ILE A 10 -25.88 17.34 14.62
N HIS A 11 -26.10 16.90 15.85
CA HIS A 11 -26.38 17.79 16.98
C HIS A 11 -25.13 18.60 17.39
N ASP A 12 -23.97 17.94 17.41
CA ASP A 12 -22.68 18.53 17.78
C ASP A 12 -22.20 19.56 16.73
N THR A 13 -22.33 19.23 15.44
CA THR A 13 -22.05 20.17 14.33
C THR A 13 -22.96 21.41 14.35
N ARG A 14 -24.18 21.31 14.90
CA ARG A 14 -25.10 22.45 15.08
C ARG A 14 -24.83 23.27 16.33
N ALA A 15 -24.33 22.66 17.40
CA ALA A 15 -24.06 23.33 18.67
C ALA A 15 -22.75 24.12 18.64
N GLU A 16 -21.72 23.61 17.97
CA GLU A 16 -20.37 24.22 17.91
C GLU A 16 -20.10 25.02 16.63
N GLY A 17 -20.96 24.90 15.60
CA GLY A 17 -20.80 25.52 14.28
C GLY A 17 -20.81 27.06 14.21
N ALA A 18 -20.67 27.76 15.33
CA ALA A 18 -20.75 29.22 15.41
C ALA A 18 -19.40 29.96 15.56
N ASN A 19 -18.30 29.35 16.03
CA ASN A 19 -17.16 30.17 16.52
C ASN A 19 -15.74 29.87 16.03
N SER A 20 -15.51 29.00 15.05
CA SER A 20 -14.17 28.88 14.46
C SER A 20 -14.20 28.49 12.98
N VAL A 21 -14.75 29.37 12.13
CA VAL A 21 -14.56 29.25 10.67
C VAL A 21 -13.09 29.53 10.36
N VAL A 22 -12.23 28.50 10.47
CA VAL A 22 -10.83 28.57 10.07
C VAL A 22 -10.80 28.95 8.59
N LYS A 23 -10.22 30.13 8.28
CA LYS A 23 -10.07 30.59 6.90
C LYS A 23 -9.15 29.64 6.14
N ILE A 24 -9.73 28.78 5.31
CA ILE A 24 -8.98 27.89 4.43
C ILE A 24 -8.40 28.73 3.28
N ASN A 25 -7.07 28.70 3.13
CA ASN A 25 -6.42 29.32 1.99
C ASN A 25 -6.47 28.38 0.78
N TYR A 26 -7.54 28.48 0.01
CA TYR A 26 -7.79 27.65 -1.18
C TYR A 26 -6.67 27.72 -2.22
N LYS A 27 -5.94 28.83 -2.32
CA LYS A 27 -4.80 28.95 -3.25
C LYS A 27 -3.66 28.01 -2.89
N ILE A 28 -3.37 27.85 -1.61
CA ILE A 28 -2.32 26.95 -1.12
C ILE A 28 -2.73 25.49 -1.33
N VAL A 29 -3.99 25.15 -1.04
CA VAL A 29 -4.54 23.82 -1.28
C VAL A 29 -4.49 23.45 -2.76
N LEU A 30 -4.94 24.36 -3.64
CA LEU A 30 -4.91 24.14 -5.08
C LEU A 30 -3.48 23.95 -5.59
N LEU A 31 -2.52 24.74 -5.07
CA LEU A 31 -1.11 24.59 -5.40
C LEU A 31 -0.56 23.23 -4.95
N GLN A 32 -0.91 22.76 -3.74
CA GLN A 32 -0.50 21.43 -3.26
C GLN A 32 -1.04 20.30 -4.14
N ILE A 33 -2.33 20.35 -4.49
CA ILE A 33 -2.94 19.37 -5.39
C ILE A 33 -2.24 19.41 -6.76
N ALA A 34 -2.01 20.60 -7.30
CA ALA A 34 -1.30 20.78 -8.58
C ALA A 34 0.13 20.21 -8.54
N CYS A 35 0.86 20.40 -7.43
CA CYS A 35 2.20 19.85 -7.26
C CYS A 35 2.23 18.31 -7.26
N PHE A 36 1.15 17.63 -6.88
CA PHE A 36 1.07 16.16 -6.95
C PHE A 36 0.52 15.65 -8.29
N ILE A 37 -0.31 16.43 -8.98
CA ILE A 37 -0.81 16.09 -10.31
C ILE A 37 0.26 16.28 -11.39
N LEU A 38 1.09 17.33 -11.29
CA LEU A 38 2.08 17.66 -12.31
C LEU A 38 3.08 16.50 -12.57
N PRO A 39 3.69 15.85 -11.57
CA PRO A 39 4.58 14.71 -11.79
C PRO A 39 3.87 13.50 -12.43
N ILE A 40 2.59 13.26 -12.10
CA ILE A 40 1.78 12.19 -12.72
C ILE A 40 1.65 12.47 -14.21
N LEU A 41 1.31 13.71 -14.59
CA LEU A 41 1.15 14.11 -15.99
C LEU A 41 2.48 14.03 -16.76
N VAL A 42 3.58 14.48 -16.15
CA VAL A 42 4.92 14.45 -16.77
C VAL A 42 5.35 13.02 -17.09
N LEU A 43 5.10 12.07 -16.18
CA LEU A 43 5.43 10.67 -16.41
C LEU A 43 4.39 9.93 -17.28
N LEU A 44 3.15 10.41 -17.34
CA LEU A 44 2.11 9.80 -18.17
C LEU A 44 2.40 9.99 -19.66
N ILE A 45 2.87 11.17 -20.09
CA ILE A 45 3.15 11.50 -21.50
C ILE A 45 4.09 10.48 -22.18
N PRO A 46 5.30 10.20 -21.66
CA PRO A 46 6.19 9.21 -22.28
C PRO A 46 5.62 7.79 -22.22
N ASN A 47 4.86 7.46 -21.17
CA ASN A 47 4.22 6.15 -21.03
C ASN A 47 3.08 5.93 -22.04
N ILE A 48 2.35 6.98 -22.45
CA ILE A 48 1.33 6.88 -23.52
C ILE A 48 2.01 6.61 -24.86
N ILE A 49 3.14 7.27 -25.15
CA ILE A 49 3.85 7.11 -26.43
C ILE A 49 4.43 5.68 -26.56
N LEU A 50 4.87 5.10 -25.45
CA LEU A 50 5.42 3.74 -25.43
C LEU A 50 4.34 2.66 -25.30
N LYS A 51 3.15 2.99 -24.77
CA LYS A 51 2.11 2.01 -24.47
C LYS A 51 0.69 2.60 -24.47
N ASP A 52 -0.18 2.03 -25.29
CA ASP A 52 -1.61 2.41 -25.40
C ASP A 52 -2.42 2.16 -24.11
N GLY A 53 -1.98 1.23 -23.25
CA GLY A 53 -2.67 0.85 -22.00
C GLY A 53 -2.37 1.73 -20.77
N SER A 54 -1.46 2.70 -20.87
CA SER A 54 -0.95 3.48 -19.72
C SER A 54 -2.03 4.33 -19.04
N ILE A 55 -3.04 4.77 -19.79
CA ILE A 55 -4.16 5.56 -19.25
C ILE A 55 -5.05 4.70 -18.36
N ASN A 56 -5.37 3.48 -18.80
CA ASN A 56 -6.21 2.57 -18.02
C ASN A 56 -5.52 2.18 -16.71
N TYR A 57 -4.22 1.86 -16.78
CA TYR A 57 -3.40 1.62 -15.59
C TYR A 57 -3.39 2.83 -14.64
N THR A 58 -3.24 4.04 -15.18
CA THR A 58 -3.23 5.27 -14.36
C THR A 58 -4.56 5.49 -13.63
N LEU A 59 -5.68 5.33 -14.34
CA LEU A 59 -7.01 5.46 -13.76
C LEU A 59 -7.25 4.40 -12.67
N GLN A 60 -6.90 3.15 -12.94
CA GLN A 60 -7.02 2.08 -11.96
C GLN A 60 -6.10 2.29 -10.75
N GLY A 61 -4.89 2.80 -10.96
CA GLY A 61 -3.97 3.16 -9.86
C GLY A 61 -4.50 4.28 -8.97
N ILE A 62 -5.16 5.28 -9.56
CA ILE A 62 -5.83 6.33 -8.78
C ILE A 62 -7.03 5.75 -8.03
N ILE A 63 -7.88 4.97 -8.70
CA ILE A 63 -9.05 4.34 -8.08
C ILE A 63 -8.62 3.43 -6.94
N SER A 64 -7.64 2.54 -7.16
CA SER A 64 -7.13 1.61 -6.14
C SER A 64 -6.58 2.35 -4.93
N THR A 65 -5.89 3.48 -5.16
CA THR A 65 -5.33 4.29 -4.07
C THR A 65 -6.43 4.96 -3.25
N VAL A 66 -7.45 5.51 -3.92
CA VAL A 66 -8.57 6.18 -3.23
C VAL A 66 -9.48 5.18 -2.52
N THR A 67 -9.66 3.97 -3.04
CA THR A 67 -10.55 2.97 -2.42
C THR A 67 -9.87 2.13 -1.34
N SER A 68 -8.54 2.18 -1.23
CA SER A 68 -7.74 1.41 -0.27
C SER A 68 -7.72 1.98 1.16
N PHE A 69 -8.86 2.43 1.67
CA PHE A 69 -8.97 2.79 3.07
C PHE A 69 -8.92 1.53 3.94
N GLY A 70 -7.94 1.44 4.84
CA GLY A 70 -7.75 0.26 5.70
C GLY A 70 -6.33 -0.29 5.74
N GLY A 71 -5.33 0.47 5.30
CA GLY A 71 -3.92 0.06 5.40
C GLY A 71 -3.46 -0.88 4.29
N GLY A 72 -2.36 -1.57 4.52
CA GLY A 72 -1.65 -2.33 3.50
C GLY A 72 -2.38 -3.55 2.94
N GLU A 73 -3.03 -4.32 3.82
CA GLU A 73 -3.78 -5.51 3.40
C GLU A 73 -5.07 -5.17 2.68
N ALA A 74 -5.73 -4.09 3.09
CA ALA A 74 -6.89 -3.60 2.37
C ALA A 74 -6.51 -3.25 0.92
N TYR A 75 -5.31 -2.69 0.71
CA TYR A 75 -4.80 -2.44 -0.64
C TYR A 75 -4.63 -3.74 -1.44
N LEU A 76 -4.13 -4.83 -0.84
CA LEU A 76 -3.93 -6.09 -1.55
C LEU A 76 -5.23 -6.65 -2.11
N THR A 77 -6.31 -6.64 -1.33
CA THR A 77 -7.64 -7.07 -1.79
C THR A 77 -8.18 -6.17 -2.90
N VAL A 78 -8.00 -4.85 -2.78
CA VAL A 78 -8.41 -3.89 -3.81
C VAL A 78 -7.59 -4.08 -5.09
N ALA A 79 -6.29 -4.31 -4.97
CA ALA A 79 -5.38 -4.52 -6.09
C ALA A 79 -5.66 -5.85 -6.80
N ASP A 80 -5.95 -6.92 -6.07
CA ASP A 80 -6.40 -8.19 -6.64
C ASP A 80 -7.70 -8.01 -7.45
N GLY A 81 -8.69 -7.32 -6.89
CA GLY A 81 -9.96 -7.03 -7.56
C GLY A 81 -9.82 -6.15 -8.80
N LEU A 82 -8.87 -5.20 -8.83
CA LEU A 82 -8.73 -4.24 -9.93
C LEU A 82 -7.74 -4.71 -11.01
N PHE A 83 -6.63 -5.35 -10.63
CA PHE A 83 -5.54 -5.69 -11.56
C PHE A 83 -5.48 -7.18 -11.91
N VAL A 84 -5.75 -8.08 -10.97
CA VAL A 84 -5.73 -9.54 -11.22
C VAL A 84 -7.05 -10.00 -11.84
N SER A 85 -8.17 -9.63 -11.22
CA SER A 85 -9.50 -10.01 -11.72
C SER A 85 -9.83 -9.38 -13.09
N SER A 86 -9.20 -8.26 -13.44
CA SER A 86 -9.31 -7.61 -14.75
C SER A 86 -8.36 -8.20 -15.82
N ASN A 87 -7.61 -9.27 -15.51
CA ASN A 87 -6.60 -9.87 -16.38
C ASN A 87 -5.50 -8.90 -16.84
N ILE A 88 -5.14 -7.91 -16.02
CA ILE A 88 -4.05 -6.96 -16.33
C ILE A 88 -2.70 -7.52 -15.89
N VAL A 89 -2.68 -8.24 -14.77
CA VAL A 89 -1.53 -8.98 -14.27
C VAL A 89 -1.99 -10.40 -13.94
N SER A 90 -1.17 -11.41 -14.23
CA SER A 90 -1.51 -12.79 -13.88
C SER A 90 -1.47 -13.01 -12.36
N PRO A 91 -2.27 -13.95 -11.82
CA PRO A 91 -2.19 -14.30 -10.40
C PRO A 91 -0.79 -14.72 -9.97
N GLU A 92 -0.03 -15.41 -10.84
CA GLU A 92 1.34 -15.83 -10.55
C GLU A 92 2.28 -14.62 -10.42
N GLU A 93 2.26 -13.68 -11.37
CA GLU A 93 3.04 -12.43 -11.29
C GLU A 93 2.71 -11.65 -10.02
N PHE A 94 1.42 -11.55 -9.69
CA PHE A 94 0.96 -10.79 -8.54
C PHE A 94 1.35 -11.45 -7.19
N TYR A 95 0.92 -12.69 -6.96
CA TYR A 95 1.09 -13.35 -5.66
C TYR A 95 2.48 -13.92 -5.43
N SER A 96 3.18 -14.36 -6.48
CA SER A 96 4.49 -15.02 -6.32
C SER A 96 5.67 -14.07 -6.46
N TYR A 97 5.51 -12.92 -7.13
CA TYR A 97 6.61 -11.97 -7.33
C TYR A 97 6.32 -10.59 -6.71
N ILE A 98 5.21 -9.95 -7.07
CA ILE A 98 4.94 -8.57 -6.64
C ILE A 98 4.67 -8.49 -5.12
N VAL A 99 3.77 -9.32 -4.59
CA VAL A 99 3.39 -9.29 -3.17
C VAL A 99 4.57 -9.60 -2.24
N PRO A 100 5.38 -10.67 -2.47
CA PRO A 100 6.53 -10.96 -1.62
C PRO A 100 7.59 -9.85 -1.63
N VAL A 101 7.92 -9.30 -2.80
CA VAL A 101 8.90 -8.20 -2.91
C VAL A 101 8.39 -6.94 -2.22
N ALA A 102 7.10 -6.62 -2.41
CA ALA A 102 6.49 -5.48 -1.73
C ALA A 102 6.48 -5.66 -0.21
N ASN A 103 6.33 -6.87 0.31
CA ASN A 103 6.39 -7.12 1.75
C ASN A 103 7.81 -7.14 2.31
N ALA A 104 8.81 -7.50 1.50
CA ALA A 104 10.21 -7.52 1.91
C ALA A 104 10.85 -6.13 1.99
N LEU A 105 10.47 -5.20 1.11
CA LEU A 105 11.08 -3.87 1.04
C LEU A 105 10.49 -2.90 2.08
N PRO A 106 11.29 -1.99 2.69
CA PRO A 106 10.76 -0.97 3.57
C PRO A 106 9.89 0.05 2.80
N GLY A 107 8.86 0.59 3.46
CA GLY A 107 8.01 1.66 2.93
C GLY A 107 6.53 1.28 2.70
N PRO A 108 5.71 2.20 2.16
CA PRO A 108 4.28 1.99 1.97
C PRO A 108 3.99 0.89 0.94
N ILE A 109 3.27 -0.16 1.35
CA ILE A 109 2.96 -1.31 0.47
C ILE A 109 2.16 -0.91 -0.76
N LEU A 110 1.24 0.06 -0.63
CA LEU A 110 0.47 0.62 -1.73
C LEU A 110 1.38 1.07 -2.89
N VAL A 111 2.41 1.86 -2.56
CA VAL A 111 3.34 2.41 -3.55
C VAL A 111 4.18 1.29 -4.15
N LYS A 112 4.63 0.33 -3.34
CA LYS A 112 5.44 -0.81 -3.79
C LYS A 112 4.67 -1.72 -4.75
N ILE A 113 3.45 -2.12 -4.39
CA ILE A 113 2.61 -2.97 -5.23
C ILE A 113 2.25 -2.23 -6.52
N LEU A 114 1.83 -0.96 -6.45
CA LEU A 114 1.45 -0.21 -7.64
C LEU A 114 2.65 -0.08 -8.60
N SER A 115 3.84 0.22 -8.08
CA SER A 115 5.08 0.27 -8.88
C SER A 115 5.47 -1.09 -9.46
N GLY A 116 5.27 -2.18 -8.71
CA GLY A 116 5.51 -3.55 -9.17
C GLY A 116 4.57 -3.97 -10.30
N ILE A 117 3.28 -3.69 -10.15
CA ILE A 117 2.27 -3.90 -11.20
C ILE A 117 2.67 -3.10 -12.46
N GLY A 118 3.05 -1.82 -12.29
CA GLY A 118 3.50 -0.99 -13.41
C GLY A 118 4.71 -1.60 -14.13
N TYR A 119 5.67 -2.17 -13.39
CA TYR A 119 6.83 -2.83 -13.99
C TYR A 119 6.43 -4.02 -14.88
N PHE A 120 5.64 -4.96 -14.37
CA PHE A 120 5.23 -6.15 -15.12
C PHE A 120 4.39 -5.81 -16.35
N ILE A 121 3.45 -4.87 -16.20
CA ILE A 121 2.64 -4.38 -17.32
C ILE A 121 3.53 -3.76 -18.40
N GLY A 122 4.54 -2.97 -18.02
CA GLY A 122 5.44 -2.34 -18.97
C GLY A 122 6.44 -3.31 -19.60
N SER A 123 6.96 -4.27 -18.83
CA SER A 123 7.96 -5.24 -19.31
C SER A 123 7.40 -6.23 -20.32
N ASN A 124 6.15 -6.68 -20.11
CA ASN A 124 5.53 -7.71 -20.94
C ASN A 124 5.17 -7.19 -22.34
N GLU A 125 4.84 -5.91 -22.48
CA GLU A 125 4.34 -5.33 -23.73
C GLU A 125 5.33 -4.38 -24.42
N GLY A 126 6.15 -3.63 -23.66
CA GLY A 126 7.02 -2.57 -24.18
C GLY A 126 8.51 -2.74 -23.85
N GLY A 127 8.90 -3.89 -23.29
CA GLY A 127 10.27 -4.19 -22.88
C GLY A 127 10.71 -3.48 -21.59
N LEU A 128 11.98 -3.68 -21.22
CA LEU A 128 12.55 -3.21 -19.94
C LEU A 128 12.37 -1.71 -19.69
N LEU A 129 12.55 -0.88 -20.72
CA LEU A 129 12.46 0.58 -20.59
C LEU A 129 11.02 1.04 -20.29
N ALA A 130 10.03 0.42 -20.93
CA ALA A 130 8.62 0.67 -20.62
C ALA A 130 8.27 0.18 -19.21
N GLY A 131 8.82 -0.97 -18.78
CA GLY A 131 8.70 -1.45 -17.40
C GLY A 131 9.18 -0.43 -16.37
N TYR A 132 10.37 0.14 -16.54
CA TYR A 132 10.89 1.15 -15.60
C TYR A 132 10.07 2.45 -15.60
N LEU A 133 9.64 2.93 -16.76
CA LEU A 133 8.84 4.16 -16.85
C LEU A 133 7.45 3.99 -16.25
N LEU A 134 6.82 2.83 -16.45
CA LEU A 134 5.49 2.56 -15.92
C LEU A 134 5.54 2.25 -14.43
N SER A 135 6.63 1.64 -13.94
CA SER A 135 6.93 1.51 -12.51
C SER A 135 7.10 2.87 -11.83
N ALA A 136 7.86 3.79 -12.45
CA ALA A 136 8.01 5.15 -11.95
C ALA A 136 6.68 5.93 -11.94
N LEU A 137 5.84 5.73 -12.97
CA LEU A 137 4.48 6.28 -12.99
C LEU A 137 3.64 5.72 -11.83
N GLY A 138 3.68 4.40 -11.60
CA GLY A 138 3.02 3.75 -10.47
C GLY A 138 3.46 4.31 -9.11
N PHE A 139 4.75 4.56 -8.93
CA PHE A 139 5.28 5.20 -7.73
C PHE A 139 4.67 6.58 -7.51
N VAL A 140 4.67 7.42 -8.54
CA VAL A 140 4.16 8.80 -8.46
C VAL A 140 2.65 8.84 -8.29
N ILE A 141 1.89 7.94 -8.91
CA ILE A 141 0.45 7.80 -8.67
C ILE A 141 0.20 7.43 -7.21
N GLY A 142 0.90 6.43 -6.68
CA GLY A 142 0.70 5.97 -5.31
C GLY A 142 0.98 7.06 -4.27
N VAL A 143 2.07 7.79 -4.44
CA VAL A 143 2.41 8.94 -3.56
C VAL A 143 1.43 10.10 -3.78
N GLY A 144 1.24 10.51 -5.03
CA GLY A 144 0.46 11.70 -5.40
C GLY A 144 -1.02 11.57 -5.03
N ALA A 145 -1.66 10.46 -5.38
CA ALA A 145 -3.06 10.22 -5.06
C ALA A 145 -3.28 10.14 -3.54
N THR A 146 -2.38 9.47 -2.80
CA THR A 146 -2.45 9.43 -1.33
C THR A 146 -2.31 10.83 -0.72
N CYS A 147 -1.37 11.64 -1.21
CA CYS A 147 -1.19 13.01 -0.74
C CYS A 147 -2.39 13.91 -1.05
N ILE A 148 -3.03 13.75 -2.22
CA ILE A 148 -4.25 14.50 -2.57
C ILE A 148 -5.39 14.12 -1.63
N VAL A 149 -5.62 12.82 -1.40
CA VAL A 149 -6.60 12.35 -0.42
C VAL A 149 -6.29 12.92 0.96
N PHE A 150 -5.03 12.89 1.38
CA PHE A 150 -4.61 13.47 2.67
C PHE A 150 -4.91 14.97 2.76
N VAL A 151 -4.63 15.77 1.73
CA VAL A 151 -4.95 17.21 1.70
C VAL A 151 -6.45 17.44 1.87
N ILE A 152 -7.29 16.66 1.15
CA ILE A 152 -8.75 16.76 1.24
C ILE A 152 -9.23 16.38 2.65
N VAL A 153 -8.78 15.24 3.17
CA VAL A 153 -9.13 14.78 4.53
C VAL A 153 -8.63 15.79 5.57
N HIS A 154 -7.46 16.39 5.38
CA HIS A 154 -6.91 17.41 6.27
C HIS A 154 -7.76 18.69 6.26
N MET A 155 -8.31 19.09 5.12
CA MET A 155 -9.24 20.23 5.04
C MET A 155 -10.52 19.95 5.81
N VAL A 156 -11.12 18.77 5.59
CA VAL A 156 -12.31 18.33 6.33
C VAL A 156 -11.98 18.31 7.82
N TYR A 157 -10.86 17.70 8.19
CA TYR A 157 -10.40 17.64 9.56
C TYR A 157 -10.26 19.02 10.20
N LYS A 158 -9.66 20.01 9.52
CA LYS A 158 -9.56 21.39 10.03
C LYS A 158 -10.92 22.06 10.22
N ALA A 159 -11.89 21.75 9.37
CA ALA A 159 -13.25 22.28 9.49
C ALA A 159 -14.03 21.68 10.67
N PHE A 160 -13.66 20.49 11.14
CA PHE A 160 -14.36 19.73 12.18
C PHE A 160 -13.46 19.38 13.38
N SER A 161 -12.31 20.04 13.52
CA SER A 161 -11.24 19.67 14.47
C SER A 161 -11.63 19.85 15.94
N GLU A 162 -12.64 20.66 16.23
CA GLU A 162 -13.08 20.96 17.59
C GLU A 162 -14.16 20.00 18.10
N ILE A 163 -14.74 19.19 17.22
CA ILE A 163 -15.83 18.24 17.54
C ILE A 163 -15.30 17.03 18.32
N GLU A 164 -15.94 16.71 19.45
CA GLU A 164 -15.54 15.61 20.36
C GLU A 164 -15.47 14.23 19.68
N VAL A 165 -16.31 14.02 18.65
CA VAL A 165 -16.34 12.80 17.82
C VAL A 165 -14.98 12.56 17.13
N PHE A 166 -14.33 13.62 16.62
CA PHE A 166 -13.03 13.50 15.94
C PHE A 166 -11.90 13.19 16.92
N VAL A 167 -11.95 13.73 18.14
CA VAL A 167 -10.98 13.43 19.20
C VAL A 167 -11.08 11.97 19.63
N THR A 168 -12.30 11.45 19.72
CA THR A 168 -12.54 10.03 20.06
C THR A 168 -12.05 9.11 18.94
N LEU A 169 -12.39 9.39 17.67
CA LEU A 169 -11.91 8.61 16.51
C LEU A 169 -10.39 8.46 16.48
N LYS A 170 -9.64 9.51 16.81
CA LYS A 170 -8.16 9.45 16.85
C LYS A 170 -7.63 8.41 17.83
N LYS A 171 -8.28 8.21 18.98
CA LYS A 171 -7.85 7.21 19.96
C LYS A 171 -7.98 5.79 19.42
N TRP A 172 -8.94 5.55 18.51
CA TRP A 172 -9.21 4.24 17.92
C TRP A 172 -8.36 3.91 16.70
N ILE A 173 -7.63 4.89 16.14
CA ILE A 173 -6.75 4.65 14.98
C ILE A 173 -5.64 3.66 15.33
N LEU A 174 -4.99 3.78 16.49
CA LEU A 174 -3.88 2.89 16.86
C LEU A 174 -4.31 1.42 17.00
N PRO A 175 -5.39 1.08 17.76
CA PRO A 175 -5.93 -0.28 17.77
C PRO A 175 -6.33 -0.81 16.38
N ALA A 176 -6.91 0.04 15.53
CA ALA A 176 -7.27 -0.35 14.16
C ALA A 176 -6.02 -0.71 13.33
N ILE A 177 -4.95 0.10 13.41
CA ILE A 177 -3.68 -0.19 12.73
C ILE A 177 -3.07 -1.49 13.26
N CYS A 178 -3.08 -1.73 14.58
CA CYS A 178 -2.59 -2.98 15.14
C CYS A 178 -3.39 -4.20 14.64
N GLY A 179 -4.72 -4.09 14.56
CA GLY A 179 -5.56 -5.16 13.99
C GLY A 179 -5.24 -5.44 12.53
N LEU A 180 -5.01 -4.38 11.74
CA LEU A 180 -4.59 -4.51 10.34
C LEU A 180 -3.22 -5.17 10.20
N LEU A 181 -2.24 -4.81 11.04
CA LEU A 181 -0.91 -5.45 11.03
C LEU A 181 -0.97 -6.93 11.40
N ILE A 182 -1.81 -7.31 12.36
CA ILE A 182 -2.04 -8.72 12.70
C ILE A 182 -2.65 -9.46 11.51
N SER A 183 -3.59 -8.84 10.80
CA SER A 183 -4.15 -9.40 9.56
C SER A 183 -3.07 -9.62 8.51
N THR A 184 -2.14 -8.66 8.31
CA THR A 184 -1.00 -8.84 7.39
C THR A 184 -0.17 -10.05 7.74
N ILE A 185 0.20 -10.17 9.02
CA ILE A 185 1.03 -11.27 9.50
C ILE A 185 0.33 -12.61 9.21
N LEU A 186 -0.97 -12.70 9.48
CA LEU A 186 -1.78 -13.90 9.19
C LEU A 186 -1.85 -14.22 7.70
N SER A 187 -2.06 -13.23 6.84
CA SER A 187 -2.06 -13.40 5.37
C SER A 187 -0.71 -13.95 4.88
N MET A 188 0.40 -13.41 5.38
CA MET A 188 1.74 -13.87 5.02
C MET A 188 2.01 -15.31 5.48
N PHE A 189 1.57 -15.68 6.69
CA PHE A 189 1.63 -17.06 7.14
C PHE A 189 0.77 -17.99 6.27
N HIS A 190 -0.41 -17.54 5.85
CA HIS A 190 -1.29 -18.32 4.99
C HIS A 190 -0.66 -18.61 3.63
N GLU A 191 -0.11 -17.61 2.95
CA GLU A 191 0.58 -17.80 1.66
C GLU A 191 1.84 -18.68 1.80
N MET A 192 2.60 -18.51 2.88
CA MET A 192 3.73 -19.40 3.19
C MET A 192 3.28 -20.86 3.30
N PHE A 193 2.17 -21.14 3.98
CA PHE A 193 1.64 -22.50 4.08
C PHE A 193 1.16 -23.03 2.74
N LYS A 194 0.52 -22.21 1.91
CA LYS A 194 0.03 -22.60 0.59
C LYS A 194 1.18 -23.01 -0.34
N ILE A 195 2.23 -22.16 -0.46
CA ILE A 195 3.42 -22.44 -1.26
C ILE A 195 4.12 -23.74 -0.78
N THR A 196 4.14 -23.96 0.53
CA THR A 196 4.79 -25.14 1.11
C THR A 196 3.97 -26.42 0.92
N ALA A 197 2.64 -26.31 0.95
CA ALA A 197 1.71 -27.40 0.70
C ALA A 197 1.77 -27.89 -0.75
N GLU A 198 1.94 -26.98 -1.73
CA GLU A 198 2.16 -27.34 -3.14
C GLU A 198 3.41 -28.21 -3.34
N LYS A 199 4.43 -28.05 -2.48
CA LYS A 199 5.64 -28.88 -2.46
C LYS A 199 5.50 -30.16 -1.64
N GLY A 200 4.30 -30.48 -1.15
CA GLY A 200 4.01 -31.70 -0.39
C GLY A 200 4.51 -31.69 1.07
N ILE A 201 4.91 -30.53 1.59
CA ILE A 201 5.40 -30.39 2.97
C ILE A 201 4.21 -30.08 3.90
N SER A 202 4.12 -30.80 5.02
CA SER A 202 3.06 -30.60 6.03
C SER A 202 3.14 -29.21 6.67
N GLY A 203 1.99 -28.54 6.84
CA GLY A 203 1.91 -27.18 7.40
C GLY A 203 2.55 -27.03 8.80
N PHE A 204 2.59 -28.10 9.59
CA PHE A 204 3.28 -28.09 10.88
C PHE A 204 4.80 -27.91 10.74
N ILE A 205 5.39 -28.55 9.72
CA ILE A 205 6.82 -28.43 9.41
C ILE A 205 7.12 -27.01 8.94
N SER A 206 6.27 -26.43 8.09
CA SER A 206 6.40 -25.05 7.63
C SER A 206 6.36 -24.05 8.79
N ALA A 207 5.48 -24.26 9.77
CA ALA A 207 5.37 -23.40 10.95
C ALA A 207 6.63 -23.44 11.81
N ILE A 208 7.22 -24.63 11.98
CA ILE A 208 8.49 -24.81 12.70
C ILE A 208 9.63 -24.10 11.97
N ILE A 209 9.72 -24.25 10.65
CA ILE A 209 10.73 -23.58 9.83
C ILE A 209 10.58 -22.06 9.96
N ALA A 210 9.35 -21.53 9.87
CA ALA A 210 9.08 -20.11 10.03
C ALA A 210 9.49 -19.59 11.41
N ALA A 211 9.13 -20.32 12.47
CA ALA A 211 9.52 -19.96 13.84
C ALA A 211 11.05 -19.95 14.01
N MET A 212 11.76 -20.95 13.46
CA MET A 212 13.23 -20.98 13.50
C MET A 212 13.85 -19.79 12.76
N VAL A 213 13.32 -19.43 11.59
CA VAL A 213 13.81 -18.28 10.82
C VAL A 213 13.57 -16.97 11.56
N ILE A 214 12.38 -16.79 12.15
CA ILE A 214 12.05 -15.57 12.92
C ILE A 214 12.94 -15.45 14.16
N ILE A 215 13.08 -16.52 14.95
CA ILE A 215 13.94 -16.53 16.15
C ILE A 215 15.40 -16.29 15.77
N GLY A 216 15.88 -16.93 14.69
CA GLY A 216 17.23 -16.73 14.17
C GLY A 216 17.49 -15.29 13.75
N ALA A 217 16.54 -14.67 13.05
CA ALA A 217 16.60 -13.26 12.65
C ALA A 217 16.60 -12.32 13.87
N GLU A 218 15.74 -12.56 14.85
CA GLU A 218 15.69 -11.75 16.08
C GLU A 218 16.99 -11.86 16.89
N GLN A 219 17.55 -13.07 16.99
CA GLN A 219 18.80 -13.30 17.68
C GLN A 219 19.98 -12.64 16.96
N LEU A 220 19.99 -12.65 15.62
CA LEU A 220 21.00 -11.97 14.81
C LEU A 220 20.92 -10.45 14.98
N HIS A 221 19.71 -9.88 14.96
CA HIS A 221 19.49 -8.46 15.17
C HIS A 221 19.95 -8.01 16.56
N LYS A 222 19.60 -8.76 17.61
CA LYS A 222 20.02 -8.47 18.99
C LYS A 222 21.53 -8.62 19.22
N ARG A 223 22.19 -9.57 18.54
CA ARG A 223 23.63 -9.82 18.74
C ARG A 223 24.53 -8.88 17.92
N LEU A 224 24.08 -8.45 16.75
CA LEU A 224 24.94 -7.70 15.81
C LEU A 224 24.51 -6.24 15.61
N HIS A 225 23.40 -5.79 16.21
CA HIS A 225 22.85 -4.43 16.04
C HIS A 225 22.77 -3.98 14.58
N ILE A 226 22.50 -4.92 13.68
CA ILE A 226 22.47 -4.70 12.25
C ILE A 226 21.20 -3.94 11.87
N HIS A 227 21.32 -2.90 11.06
CA HIS A 227 20.18 -2.17 10.50
C HIS A 227 19.24 -3.10 9.71
N ASP A 228 17.92 -2.88 9.84
CA ASP A 228 16.87 -3.71 9.23
C ASP A 228 17.06 -3.93 7.72
N VAL A 229 17.57 -2.91 7.01
CA VAL A 229 17.86 -2.97 5.58
C VAL A 229 18.90 -4.06 5.26
N ILE A 230 19.95 -4.19 6.07
CA ILE A 230 21.01 -5.19 5.87
C ILE A 230 20.46 -6.58 6.15
N LEU A 231 19.57 -6.73 7.14
CA LEU A 231 18.91 -8.00 7.44
C LEU A 231 18.04 -8.47 6.25
N ILE A 232 17.30 -7.54 5.62
CA ILE A 232 16.50 -7.79 4.42
C ILE A 232 17.39 -8.20 3.24
N ILE A 233 18.50 -7.48 3.01
CA ILE A 233 19.44 -7.81 1.93
C ILE A 233 20.05 -9.19 2.16
N LEU A 234 20.45 -9.51 3.40
CA LEU A 234 21.02 -10.80 3.75
C LEU A 234 20.00 -11.94 3.54
N SER A 235 18.75 -11.76 3.96
CA SER A 235 17.71 -12.77 3.77
C SER A 235 17.39 -13.00 2.30
N GLY A 236 17.36 -11.91 1.50
CA GLY A 236 17.21 -11.97 0.05
C GLY A 236 18.37 -12.70 -0.62
N ALA A 237 19.61 -12.42 -0.23
CA ALA A 237 20.79 -13.09 -0.74
C ALA A 237 20.81 -14.59 -0.40
N VAL A 238 20.43 -14.95 0.83
CA VAL A 238 20.30 -16.36 1.25
C VAL A 238 19.20 -17.08 0.46
N SER A 239 18.05 -16.42 0.22
CA SER A 239 16.99 -16.99 -0.62
C SER A 239 17.47 -17.24 -2.05
N LEU A 240 18.13 -16.27 -2.68
CA LEU A 240 18.67 -16.41 -4.03
C LEU A 240 19.74 -17.50 -4.12
N PHE A 241 20.60 -17.61 -3.10
CA PHE A 241 21.60 -18.66 -3.03
C PHE A 241 20.96 -20.05 -2.93
N MET A 242 19.95 -20.21 -2.07
CA MET A 242 19.24 -21.49 -1.93
C MET A 242 18.50 -21.89 -3.20
N LEU A 243 17.94 -20.92 -3.94
CA LEU A 243 17.28 -21.16 -5.22
C LEU A 243 18.22 -21.64 -6.32
N ASN A 244 19.51 -21.31 -6.22
CA ASN A 244 20.53 -21.70 -7.19
C ASN A 244 21.20 -23.05 -6.86
N VAL A 245 20.96 -23.58 -5.65
CA VAL A 245 21.51 -24.85 -5.14
C VAL A 245 20.49 -25.99 -5.26
N ILE A 246 19.20 -25.67 -5.39
CA ILE A 246 18.09 -26.60 -5.61
C ILE A 246 17.82 -26.71 -7.12
#